data_AF-A0A401UPJ6-F1
#
_entry.id   AF-A0A401UPJ6-F1
#
_cell.length_a   1.000
_cell.length_b   1.000
_cell.length_c   1.000
_cell.angle_alpha   90.00
_cell.angle_beta   90.00
_cell.angle_gamma   90.00
#
_symmetry.space_group_name_H-M   'P 1'
#
loop_
_entity.id
_entity.type
_entity.pdbx_description
1 polymer ?
#
loop_
_entity_poly.entity_id
_entity_poly.type
_entity_poly.pdbx_seq_one_letter_code
_entity_poly.pdbx_strand_id
1 'polypeptide(L)'
;MYCSKCGYKLEDGTNFCRKCGSKNIYNNLIPTEKKPSLDFNTSSKEINTNQTNSKKIHTKSTKPKVFIILGILILLLSVGFGSYYISVSKFFSDSSKKSEKTTTKNKVTPTDTTTKKDANIKPAVPASADKTDISNLNSPDYYIFPKSASENLTESDVSKLVKENLTLARNEIYARHGFVFKAEQFKSYFEKKSWYKPNPDFQGSDGELTDIEMYNIQLISKYEK
;
A
#
# COMPACT_ATOMS: atom_id res chain seq x y z
N MET A 1 -10.96 14.94 12.42
CA MET A 1 -10.56 13.55 12.01
C MET A 1 -9.54 13.56 10.84
N TYR A 2 -9.28 12.45 10.14
CA TYR A 2 -8.39 12.38 8.94
C TYR A 2 -9.04 11.65 7.76
N CYS A 3 -8.60 11.92 6.53
CA CYS A 3 -9.13 11.32 5.30
C CYS A 3 -8.45 9.99 4.97
N SER A 4 -9.21 8.89 4.90
CA SER A 4 -8.72 7.55 4.56
C SER A 4 -8.04 7.46 3.18
N LYS A 5 -8.44 8.29 2.21
CA LYS A 5 -7.91 8.26 0.83
C LYS A 5 -6.69 9.13 0.58
N CYS A 6 -6.32 10.06 1.47
CA CYS A 6 -5.18 10.97 1.22
C CYS A 6 -4.46 11.54 2.46
N GLY A 7 -4.78 11.07 3.67
CA GLY A 7 -4.15 11.49 4.92
C GLY A 7 -4.40 12.95 5.33
N TYR A 8 -5.21 13.72 4.59
CA TYR A 8 -5.50 15.11 4.92
C TYR A 8 -6.36 15.22 6.19
N LYS A 9 -6.03 16.17 7.07
CA LYS A 9 -6.81 16.44 8.29
C LYS A 9 -8.19 16.99 7.90
N LEU A 10 -9.24 16.34 8.37
CA LEU A 10 -10.62 16.74 8.15
C LEU A 10 -11.12 17.54 9.36
N GLU A 11 -11.73 18.70 9.07
CA GLU A 11 -12.55 19.45 10.01
C GLU A 11 -13.77 18.63 10.43
N ASP A 12 -14.20 18.79 11.68
CA ASP A 12 -15.27 17.98 12.23
C ASP A 12 -16.62 18.42 11.64
N GLY A 13 -17.51 17.46 11.37
CA GLY A 13 -18.75 17.68 10.61
C GLY A 13 -18.59 17.71 9.07
N THR A 14 -17.37 17.61 8.50
CA THR A 14 -17.22 17.60 7.03
C THR A 14 -17.60 16.27 6.38
N ASN A 15 -18.53 16.31 5.41
CA ASN A 15 -19.00 15.11 4.69
C ASN A 15 -18.05 14.62 3.57
N PHE A 16 -17.08 15.44 3.13
CA PHE A 16 -16.17 15.14 2.03
C PHE A 16 -14.79 15.79 2.25
N CYS A 17 -13.73 15.15 1.75
CA CYS A 17 -12.37 15.66 1.87
C CYS A 17 -12.07 16.77 0.85
N ARG A 18 -11.83 18.00 1.33
CA ARG A 18 -11.48 19.15 0.46
C ARG A 18 -10.21 18.97 -0.38
N LYS A 19 -9.31 18.03 -0.04
CA LYS A 19 -8.06 17.75 -0.79
C LYS A 19 -8.23 16.75 -1.93
N CYS A 20 -9.18 15.81 -1.85
CA CYS A 20 -9.29 14.69 -2.81
C CYS A 20 -10.72 14.26 -3.18
N GLY A 21 -11.74 14.97 -2.71
CA GLY A 21 -13.15 14.72 -3.04
C GLY A 21 -13.80 13.49 -2.38
N SER A 22 -13.02 12.58 -1.78
CA SER A 22 -13.56 11.35 -1.19
C SER A 22 -14.54 11.65 -0.04
N LYS A 23 -15.62 10.86 0.05
CA LYS A 23 -16.62 10.96 1.12
C LYS A 23 -16.00 10.61 2.47
N ASN A 24 -16.33 11.38 3.50
CA ASN A 24 -16.04 11.07 4.89
C ASN A 24 -17.13 10.13 5.44
N ILE A 25 -16.74 8.98 5.98
CA ILE A 25 -17.67 7.95 6.48
C ILE A 25 -17.95 8.13 7.97
N TYR A 26 -17.01 8.70 8.74
CA TYR A 26 -17.11 8.85 10.19
C TYR A 26 -18.23 9.80 10.66
N ASN A 27 -18.69 10.70 9.78
CA ASN A 27 -19.76 11.66 10.06
C ASN A 27 -21.13 11.00 10.33
N ASN A 28 -21.32 9.72 9.95
CA ASN A 28 -22.59 8.99 10.09
C ASN A 28 -22.74 8.21 11.41
N LEU A 29 -21.76 8.28 12.33
CA LEU A 29 -21.73 7.49 13.57
C LEU A 29 -21.99 8.30 14.86
N ILE A 30 -22.38 9.58 14.73
CA ILE A 30 -22.65 10.45 15.88
C ILE A 30 -24.10 10.94 15.86
N PRO A 31 -25.01 10.31 16.62
CA PRO A 31 -26.19 10.98 17.13
C PRO A 31 -25.73 12.16 17.99
N THR A 32 -25.95 13.38 17.51
CA THR A 32 -25.61 14.60 18.26
C THR A 32 -26.63 14.82 19.37
N GLU A 33 -26.24 14.69 20.63
CA GLU A 33 -27.03 15.30 21.69
C GLU A 33 -26.19 15.87 22.83
N LYS A 34 -26.64 17.01 23.36
CA LYS A 34 -25.97 17.74 24.43
C LYS A 34 -26.32 17.12 25.78
N LYS A 35 -25.43 17.28 26.74
CA LYS A 35 -25.77 17.17 28.16
C LYS A 35 -26.61 18.39 28.58
N PRO A 36 -27.82 18.17 29.12
CA PRO A 36 -28.29 18.94 30.27
C PRO A 36 -28.54 18.00 31.46
N SER A 37 -28.33 18.51 32.66
CA SER A 37 -28.73 17.87 33.92
C SER A 37 -30.09 18.40 34.37
N LEU A 38 -31.01 17.51 34.76
CA LEU A 38 -31.92 17.73 35.89
C LEU A 38 -32.53 16.39 36.32
N ASP A 39 -32.87 16.28 37.60
CA ASP A 39 -33.32 15.05 38.24
C ASP A 39 -34.84 14.89 38.22
N PHE A 40 -35.35 13.67 37.96
CA PHE A 40 -36.57 13.20 38.62
C PHE A 40 -36.67 11.66 38.68
N ASN A 41 -37.35 11.17 39.71
CA ASN A 41 -37.60 9.74 39.95
C ASN A 41 -38.85 9.24 39.19
N THR A 42 -39.01 7.92 39.02
CA THR A 42 -40.17 7.13 39.54
C THR A 42 -40.47 5.87 38.70
N SER A 43 -40.78 4.78 39.40
CA SER A 43 -41.46 3.54 38.98
C SER A 43 -41.02 2.77 37.72
N SER A 44 -40.54 1.56 38.00
CA SER A 44 -40.58 0.40 37.12
C SER A 44 -41.97 0.15 36.52
N LYS A 45 -42.02 -0.25 35.25
CA LYS A 45 -43.01 -1.23 34.78
C LYS A 45 -42.45 -2.05 33.61
N GLU A 46 -42.68 -3.35 33.63
CA GLU A 46 -42.32 -4.28 32.56
C GLU A 46 -43.19 -4.09 31.32
N ILE A 47 -42.69 -4.51 30.15
CA ILE A 47 -43.43 -5.37 29.20
C ILE A 47 -42.44 -5.94 28.16
N ASN A 48 -42.82 -7.06 27.55
CA ASN A 48 -41.91 -8.02 26.91
C ASN A 48 -41.85 -7.94 25.37
N THR A 49 -40.84 -8.64 24.84
CA THR A 49 -40.81 -9.38 23.56
C THR A 49 -40.82 -8.66 22.19
N ASN A 50 -39.75 -8.96 21.44
CA ASN A 50 -39.75 -9.47 20.06
C ASN A 50 -40.54 -8.73 18.95
N GLN A 51 -39.80 -8.20 17.98
CA GLN A 51 -40.02 -8.61 16.58
C GLN A 51 -38.79 -8.41 15.69
N THR A 52 -38.25 -9.50 15.15
CA THR A 52 -37.34 -9.49 14.00
C THR A 52 -38.15 -9.37 12.71
N ASN A 53 -37.67 -8.62 11.72
CA ASN A 53 -38.35 -8.51 10.42
C ASN A 53 -37.35 -8.30 9.27
N SER A 54 -36.85 -9.39 8.69
CA SER A 54 -36.09 -9.36 7.45
C SER A 54 -36.99 -8.98 6.27
N LYS A 55 -36.61 -7.95 5.49
CA LYS A 55 -37.31 -7.61 4.24
C LYS A 55 -36.42 -7.86 3.02
N LYS A 56 -37.04 -8.39 1.95
CA LYS A 56 -36.34 -9.09 0.86
C LYS A 56 -35.63 -8.16 -0.14
N ILE A 57 -34.62 -8.75 -0.78
CA ILE A 57 -33.90 -8.24 -1.95
C ILE A 57 -34.87 -7.90 -3.09
N HIS A 58 -34.64 -6.78 -3.77
CA HIS A 58 -35.16 -6.49 -5.10
C HIS A 58 -34.01 -6.10 -6.05
N THR A 59 -33.43 -7.08 -6.74
CA THR A 59 -32.63 -6.84 -7.94
C THR A 59 -33.56 -6.66 -9.14
N LYS A 60 -33.25 -5.71 -10.03
CA LYS A 60 -34.06 -5.44 -11.23
C LYS A 60 -33.15 -5.36 -12.44
N SER A 61 -33.34 -6.27 -13.40
CA SER A 61 -32.47 -6.41 -14.56
C SER A 61 -32.80 -5.39 -15.68
N THR A 62 -31.77 -4.98 -16.41
CA THR A 62 -31.86 -4.08 -17.58
C THR A 62 -31.26 -4.75 -18.81
N LYS A 63 -31.75 -4.39 -20.00
CA LYS A 63 -31.73 -5.26 -21.18
C LYS A 63 -30.42 -5.19 -22.00
N PRO A 64 -29.98 -6.30 -22.64
CA PRO A 64 -28.72 -6.34 -23.39
C PRO A 64 -28.83 -5.63 -24.75
N LYS A 65 -28.33 -4.38 -24.83
CA LYS A 65 -28.01 -3.72 -26.11
C LYS A 65 -26.60 -3.10 -26.17
N VAL A 66 -25.90 -2.99 -25.04
CA VAL A 66 -24.55 -2.39 -24.96
C VAL A 66 -23.46 -3.32 -25.52
N PHE A 67 -23.58 -4.64 -25.30
CA PHE A 67 -22.55 -5.62 -25.66
C PHE A 67 -22.18 -5.67 -27.15
N ILE A 68 -23.15 -5.41 -28.04
CA ILE A 68 -22.92 -5.43 -29.51
C ILE A 68 -21.96 -4.29 -29.92
N ILE A 69 -22.14 -3.10 -29.35
CA ILE A 69 -21.29 -1.93 -29.64
C ILE A 69 -19.86 -2.16 -29.12
N LEU A 70 -19.74 -2.75 -27.93
CA LEU A 70 -18.44 -3.03 -27.32
C LEU A 70 -17.60 -4.05 -28.13
N GLY A 71 -18.25 -5.09 -28.66
CA GLY A 71 -17.56 -6.11 -29.48
C GLY A 71 -16.97 -5.55 -30.78
N ILE A 72 -17.69 -4.65 -31.47
CA ILE A 72 -17.20 -3.99 -32.69
C ILE A 72 -15.98 -3.11 -32.38
N LEU A 73 -16.00 -2.39 -31.26
CA LEU A 73 -14.91 -1.52 -30.83
C LEU A 73 -13.62 -2.32 -30.52
N ILE A 74 -13.76 -3.47 -29.86
CA ILE A 74 -12.64 -4.39 -29.57
C ILE A 74 -12.03 -4.96 -30.87
N LEU A 75 -12.87 -5.32 -31.85
CA LEU A 75 -12.41 -5.87 -33.14
C LEU A 75 -11.58 -4.85 -33.95
N LEU A 76 -11.98 -3.57 -33.95
CA LEU A 76 -11.24 -2.52 -34.63
C LEU A 76 -9.88 -2.24 -33.98
N LEU A 77 -9.82 -2.29 -32.64
CA LEU A 77 -8.59 -2.09 -31.89
C LEU A 77 -7.58 -3.23 -32.10
N SER A 78 -8.03 -4.50 -32.17
CA SER A 78 -7.12 -5.64 -32.35
C SER A 78 -6.43 -5.66 -33.72
N VAL A 79 -7.14 -5.30 -34.79
CA VAL A 79 -6.57 -5.16 -36.14
C VAL A 79 -5.53 -4.03 -36.20
N GLY A 80 -5.78 -2.90 -35.54
CA GLY A 80 -4.81 -1.79 -35.43
C GLY A 80 -3.57 -2.14 -34.61
N PHE A 81 -3.72 -2.90 -33.51
CA PHE A 81 -2.58 -3.34 -32.69
C PHE A 81 -1.67 -4.34 -33.42
N GLY A 82 -2.24 -5.25 -34.21
CA GLY A 82 -1.46 -6.28 -34.92
C GLY A 82 -0.45 -5.70 -35.91
N SER A 83 -0.86 -4.72 -36.72
CA SER A 83 0.03 -4.05 -37.68
C SER A 83 1.09 -3.15 -37.00
N TYR A 84 0.74 -2.53 -35.88
CA TYR A 84 1.67 -1.75 -35.06
C TYR A 84 2.80 -2.61 -34.47
N TYR A 85 2.46 -3.74 -33.83
CA TYR A 85 3.45 -4.62 -33.18
C TYR A 85 4.43 -5.28 -34.18
N ILE A 86 3.97 -5.62 -35.39
CA ILE A 86 4.81 -6.19 -36.47
C ILE A 86 5.84 -5.18 -37.01
N SER A 87 5.60 -3.88 -36.78
CA SER A 87 6.49 -2.78 -37.15
C SER A 87 7.53 -2.50 -36.05
N VAL A 88 7.10 -2.48 -34.78
CA VAL A 88 7.99 -2.29 -33.62
C VAL A 88 8.99 -3.44 -33.44
N SER A 89 8.57 -4.69 -33.66
CA SER A 89 9.42 -5.86 -33.42
C SER A 89 10.67 -5.94 -34.32
N LYS A 90 10.68 -5.28 -35.48
CA LYS A 90 11.86 -5.21 -36.36
C LYS A 90 12.95 -4.24 -35.86
N PHE A 91 12.62 -3.35 -34.91
CA PHE A 91 13.55 -2.31 -34.45
C PHE A 91 14.46 -2.73 -33.29
N PHE A 92 14.20 -3.89 -32.67
CA PHE A 92 14.93 -4.38 -31.49
C PHE A 92 15.84 -5.60 -31.74
N SER A 93 15.91 -6.11 -32.97
CA SER A 93 16.69 -7.33 -33.27
C SER A 93 18.18 -7.10 -33.57
N ASP A 94 18.66 -5.85 -33.68
CA ASP A 94 20.06 -5.55 -34.01
C ASP A 94 20.81 -4.91 -32.83
N SER A 95 21.08 -5.73 -31.80
CA SER A 95 21.96 -5.39 -30.67
C SER A 95 22.53 -6.64 -30.01
N SER A 96 23.14 -7.52 -30.80
CA SER A 96 23.86 -8.68 -30.26
C SER A 96 25.09 -9.06 -31.09
N LYS A 97 26.25 -8.47 -30.78
CA LYS A 97 27.55 -9.09 -31.11
C LYS A 97 28.73 -8.56 -30.27
N LYS A 98 29.46 -9.53 -29.72
CA LYS A 98 30.92 -9.55 -29.49
C LYS A 98 31.51 -8.67 -28.36
N SER A 99 31.75 -9.31 -27.22
CA SER A 99 33.14 -9.54 -26.81
C SER A 99 33.26 -10.83 -25.97
N GLU A 100 34.31 -11.61 -26.21
CA GLU A 100 34.68 -12.82 -25.48
C GLU A 100 36.21 -12.88 -25.36
N LYS A 101 36.72 -13.48 -24.27
CA LYS A 101 37.95 -14.30 -24.15
C LYS A 101 38.97 -13.89 -23.06
N THR A 102 38.63 -14.25 -21.82
CA THR A 102 39.34 -15.29 -21.03
C THR A 102 40.89 -15.38 -21.08
N THR A 103 41.52 -14.85 -20.02
CA THR A 103 42.60 -15.47 -19.20
C THR A 103 44.03 -15.69 -19.74
N THR A 104 44.99 -15.08 -19.02
CA THR A 104 46.24 -15.75 -18.56
C THR A 104 46.52 -15.37 -17.08
N LYS A 105 47.58 -15.89 -16.44
CA LYS A 105 47.75 -16.04 -14.98
C LYS A 105 49.13 -15.53 -14.48
N ASN A 106 49.34 -15.48 -13.15
CA ASN A 106 50.62 -15.29 -12.40
C ASN A 106 51.13 -13.82 -12.26
N LYS A 107 51.87 -13.36 -11.21
CA LYS A 107 52.25 -13.87 -9.85
C LYS A 107 53.07 -12.75 -9.11
N VAL A 108 53.15 -12.78 -7.77
CA VAL A 108 54.10 -12.05 -6.85
C VAL A 108 53.74 -10.63 -6.35
N THR A 109 53.78 -10.46 -5.01
CA THR A 109 53.91 -9.23 -4.16
C THR A 109 55.36 -9.12 -3.63
N PRO A 110 55.92 -7.98 -3.11
CA PRO A 110 55.31 -6.78 -2.49
C PRO A 110 55.79 -5.46 -3.17
N THR A 111 55.69 -4.19 -2.68
CA THR A 111 56.16 -3.56 -1.41
C THR A 111 55.56 -2.14 -1.23
N ASP A 112 55.61 -1.60 -0.01
CA ASP A 112 55.13 -0.28 0.44
C ASP A 112 55.65 0.96 -0.33
N THR A 113 54.87 2.05 -0.29
CA THR A 113 55.31 3.35 0.28
C THR A 113 54.09 4.22 0.65
N THR A 114 54.13 4.86 1.82
CA THR A 114 53.08 5.74 2.37
C THR A 114 53.46 7.22 2.20
N THR A 115 52.51 8.13 1.94
CA THR A 115 52.34 9.45 2.64
C THR A 115 51.17 10.33 2.12
N LYS A 116 50.39 10.84 3.08
CA LYS A 116 49.57 12.09 3.22
C LYS A 116 49.63 13.11 2.05
N LYS A 117 48.62 13.94 1.74
CA LYS A 117 47.32 14.37 2.37
C LYS A 117 46.40 14.93 1.22
N ASP A 118 45.26 15.63 1.33
CA ASP A 118 44.49 16.28 2.42
C ASP A 118 42.98 16.46 2.06
N ALA A 119 42.22 17.15 2.93
CA ALA A 119 40.96 17.90 2.74
C ALA A 119 39.88 17.32 1.78
N ASN A 120 38.80 16.68 2.24
CA ASN A 120 37.67 17.17 3.06
C ASN A 120 36.65 18.08 2.34
N ILE A 121 35.53 17.49 1.89
CA ILE A 121 34.18 18.09 2.08
C ILE A 121 33.25 17.00 2.65
N LYS A 122 32.54 17.34 3.74
CA LYS A 122 31.59 16.47 4.46
C LYS A 122 30.19 17.09 4.44
N PRO A 123 29.16 16.31 4.09
CA PRO A 123 27.87 16.33 4.80
C PRO A 123 27.69 14.99 5.53
N ALA A 124 27.71 14.86 6.85
CA ALA A 124 26.99 15.62 7.89
C ALA A 124 25.49 15.31 7.99
N VAL A 125 25.11 14.04 7.87
CA VAL A 125 23.82 13.53 8.36
C VAL A 125 24.00 13.02 9.81
N PRO A 126 23.33 13.60 10.82
CA PRO A 126 23.34 13.10 12.18
C PRO A 126 22.16 12.15 12.42
N ALA A 127 22.40 10.84 12.37
CA ALA A 127 21.37 9.82 12.61
C ALA A 127 21.95 8.60 13.36
N SER A 128 21.85 8.61 14.69
CA SER A 128 22.20 7.47 15.54
C SER A 128 21.29 7.42 16.78
N ALA A 129 20.05 6.99 16.59
CA ALA A 129 19.14 6.60 17.65
C ALA A 129 18.22 5.47 17.15
N ASP A 130 18.07 4.45 17.99
CA ASP A 130 17.21 3.26 17.87
C ASP A 130 17.18 2.51 16.51
N LYS A 131 17.99 1.44 16.40
CA LYS A 131 17.89 0.49 15.29
C LYS A 131 16.71 -0.47 15.49
N THR A 132 15.64 -0.30 14.72
CA THR A 132 14.87 -1.46 14.25
C THR A 132 15.83 -2.40 13.49
N ASP A 133 15.68 -3.72 13.56
CA ASP A 133 16.58 -4.61 12.80
C ASP A 133 16.23 -4.65 11.31
N ILE A 134 16.78 -3.69 10.56
CA ILE A 134 16.65 -3.59 9.11
C ILE A 134 17.72 -4.43 8.38
N SER A 135 18.61 -5.14 9.08
CA SER A 135 19.65 -5.96 8.44
C SER A 135 19.05 -7.12 7.63
N ASN A 136 17.91 -7.64 8.10
CA ASN A 136 17.19 -8.75 7.51
C ASN A 136 16.12 -8.34 6.47
N LEU A 137 16.02 -7.06 6.10
CA LEU A 137 14.96 -6.54 5.19
C LEU A 137 14.84 -7.31 3.86
N ASN A 138 15.97 -7.77 3.30
CA ASN A 138 16.03 -8.55 2.05
C ASN A 138 15.82 -10.06 2.23
N SER A 139 15.68 -10.57 3.46
CA SER A 139 15.42 -11.99 3.70
C SER A 139 14.02 -12.40 3.22
N PRO A 140 13.82 -13.58 2.60
CA PRO A 140 12.52 -14.03 2.11
C PRO A 140 11.43 -14.08 3.18
N ASP A 141 11.77 -14.50 4.40
CA ASP A 141 10.80 -14.72 5.48
C ASP A 141 10.55 -13.47 6.34
N TYR A 142 11.30 -12.39 6.11
CA TYR A 142 11.25 -11.19 6.95
C TYR A 142 10.03 -10.31 6.65
N TYR A 143 9.36 -9.89 7.73
CA TYR A 143 8.32 -8.87 7.78
C TYR A 143 8.86 -7.66 8.56
N ILE A 144 8.51 -6.45 8.14
CA ILE A 144 8.86 -5.20 8.84
C ILE A 144 7.98 -5.05 10.09
N PHE A 145 6.69 -5.37 9.99
CA PHE A 145 5.76 -5.39 11.12
C PHE A 145 4.96 -6.70 11.12
N PRO A 146 5.50 -7.82 11.66
CA PRO A 146 4.85 -9.14 11.64
C PRO A 146 3.40 -9.13 12.18
N LYS A 147 3.13 -8.32 13.19
CA LYS A 147 1.84 -8.18 13.89
C LYS A 147 0.82 -7.26 13.19
N SER A 148 1.20 -6.56 12.11
CA SER A 148 0.40 -5.48 11.49
C SER A 148 -0.98 -5.88 10.94
N ALA A 149 -1.26 -7.17 10.77
CA ALA A 149 -2.56 -7.69 10.34
C ALA A 149 -3.52 -8.05 11.51
N SER A 150 -3.06 -7.99 12.76
CA SER A 150 -3.81 -8.46 13.93
C SER A 150 -3.67 -7.61 15.19
N GLU A 151 -2.71 -6.69 15.24
CA GLU A 151 -2.50 -5.77 16.36
C GLU A 151 -2.26 -4.34 15.85
N ASN A 152 -2.74 -3.36 16.61
CA ASN A 152 -2.49 -1.93 16.34
C ASN A 152 -1.03 -1.59 16.66
N LEU A 153 -0.34 -0.98 15.69
CA LEU A 153 1.00 -0.41 15.87
C LEU A 153 0.95 0.86 16.72
N THR A 154 2.05 1.16 17.40
CA THR A 154 2.21 2.39 18.19
C THR A 154 2.96 3.46 17.40
N GLU A 155 2.85 4.73 17.83
CA GLU A 155 3.66 5.81 17.24
C GLU A 155 5.17 5.54 17.38
N SER A 156 5.57 4.84 18.44
CA SER A 156 6.94 4.39 18.69
C SER A 156 7.42 3.27 17.77
N ASP A 157 6.54 2.46 17.17
CA ASP A 157 6.96 1.43 16.21
C ASP A 157 7.29 2.06 14.85
N VAL A 158 6.46 3.01 14.40
CA VAL A 158 6.65 3.71 13.12
C VAL A 158 7.72 4.79 13.18
N SER A 159 7.99 5.42 14.34
CA SER A 159 9.01 6.46 14.45
C SER A 159 10.46 5.95 14.33
N LYS A 160 10.69 4.64 14.36
CA LYS A 160 12.02 3.99 14.29
C LYS A 160 12.44 3.57 12.88
N LEU A 161 11.63 3.91 11.87
CA LEU A 161 11.87 3.57 10.47
C LEU A 161 12.03 4.84 9.63
N VAL A 162 13.01 4.82 8.72
CA VAL A 162 13.10 5.81 7.65
C VAL A 162 11.96 5.64 6.65
N LYS A 163 11.66 6.72 5.92
CA LYS A 163 10.53 6.83 4.99
C LYS A 163 10.38 5.62 4.05
N GLU A 164 11.47 5.16 3.47
CA GLU A 164 11.49 4.07 2.49
C GLU A 164 10.99 2.76 3.11
N ASN A 165 11.36 2.51 4.37
CA ASN A 165 10.92 1.34 5.12
C ASN A 165 9.49 1.49 5.64
N LEU A 166 9.01 2.70 5.89
CA LEU A 166 7.58 2.97 6.13
C LEU A 166 6.76 2.75 4.86
N THR A 167 7.25 3.20 3.69
CA THR A 167 6.62 2.90 2.40
C THR A 167 6.52 1.39 2.19
N LEU A 168 7.59 0.62 2.44
CA LEU A 168 7.56 -0.85 2.37
C LEU A 168 6.60 -1.45 3.41
N ALA A 169 6.60 -0.98 4.66
CA ALA A 169 5.73 -1.49 5.73
C ALA A 169 4.24 -1.24 5.47
N ARG A 170 3.87 -0.11 4.86
CA ARG A 170 2.48 0.12 4.41
C ARG A 170 2.12 -0.88 3.32
N ASN A 171 3.00 -1.08 2.34
CA ASN A 171 2.76 -2.01 1.23
C ASN A 171 2.78 -3.48 1.68
N GLU A 172 3.50 -3.83 2.75
CA GLU A 172 3.51 -5.18 3.35
C GLU A 172 2.11 -5.65 3.75
N ILE A 173 1.28 -4.76 4.30
CA ILE A 173 -0.11 -5.07 4.66
C ILE A 173 -0.91 -5.48 3.41
N TYR A 174 -0.82 -4.71 2.32
CA TYR A 174 -1.44 -5.08 1.03
C TYR A 174 -0.83 -6.36 0.42
N ALA A 175 0.48 -6.59 0.58
CA ALA A 175 1.18 -7.76 0.09
C ALA A 175 0.71 -9.06 0.78
N ARG A 176 0.34 -9.00 2.06
CA ARG A 176 -0.18 -10.16 2.82
C ARG A 176 -1.51 -10.70 2.27
N HIS A 177 -2.30 -9.84 1.62
CA HIS A 177 -3.53 -10.23 0.89
C HIS A 177 -3.29 -10.53 -0.60
N GLY A 178 -2.04 -10.40 -1.07
CA GLY A 178 -1.62 -10.72 -2.43
C GLY A 178 -1.70 -9.57 -3.45
N PHE A 179 -1.76 -8.31 -3.02
CA PHE A 179 -1.88 -7.17 -3.93
C PHE A 179 -0.84 -7.17 -5.06
N VAL A 180 -1.32 -7.10 -6.30
CA VAL A 180 -0.47 -7.21 -7.51
C VAL A 180 0.24 -5.88 -7.81
N PHE A 181 1.45 -5.72 -7.28
CA PHE A 181 2.25 -4.50 -7.46
C PHE A 181 2.65 -4.24 -8.92
N LYS A 182 2.30 -3.04 -9.41
CA LYS A 182 2.67 -2.55 -10.76
C LYS A 182 3.96 -1.73 -10.79
N ALA A 183 4.35 -1.14 -9.65
CA ALA A 183 5.60 -0.39 -9.54
C ALA A 183 6.75 -1.35 -9.22
N GLU A 184 7.77 -1.39 -10.09
CA GLU A 184 8.79 -2.44 -10.07
C GLU A 184 9.51 -2.53 -8.71
N GLN A 185 9.80 -1.40 -8.05
CA GLN A 185 10.44 -1.36 -6.72
C GLN A 185 9.71 -2.18 -5.63
N PHE A 186 8.37 -2.26 -5.68
CA PHE A 186 7.58 -3.07 -4.75
C PHE A 186 7.46 -4.50 -5.27
N LYS A 187 7.22 -4.66 -6.57
CA LYS A 187 7.14 -5.96 -7.23
C LYS A 187 8.41 -6.79 -6.98
N SER A 188 9.60 -6.33 -7.39
CA SER A 188 10.86 -7.06 -7.16
C SER A 188 11.39 -6.98 -5.72
N TYR A 189 10.65 -6.38 -4.78
CA TYR A 189 10.83 -6.59 -3.33
C TYR A 189 9.95 -7.74 -2.81
N PHE A 190 8.63 -7.67 -3.04
CA PHE A 190 7.68 -8.67 -2.54
C PHE A 190 7.77 -10.01 -3.30
N GLU A 191 8.12 -10.04 -4.59
CA GLU A 191 8.40 -11.29 -5.34
C GLU A 191 9.56 -12.13 -4.74
N LYS A 192 10.38 -11.55 -3.86
CA LYS A 192 11.44 -12.27 -3.12
C LYS A 192 10.97 -12.81 -1.76
N LYS A 193 9.74 -12.47 -1.32
CA LYS A 193 9.20 -12.88 -0.03
C LYS A 193 8.50 -14.22 -0.13
N SER A 194 8.92 -15.18 0.68
CA SER A 194 8.39 -16.57 0.70
C SER A 194 6.88 -16.62 1.00
N TRP A 195 6.39 -15.62 1.74
CA TRP A 195 5.01 -15.48 2.17
C TRP A 195 4.12 -14.70 1.19
N TYR A 196 4.69 -13.94 0.24
CA TYR A 196 3.92 -13.16 -0.72
C TYR A 196 3.38 -14.05 -1.85
N LYS A 197 2.07 -13.96 -2.10
CA LYS A 197 1.37 -14.73 -3.13
C LYS A 197 0.44 -13.82 -3.90
N PRO A 198 0.77 -13.43 -5.15
CA PRO A 198 -0.09 -12.56 -5.96
C PRO A 198 -1.52 -13.10 -6.10
N ASN A 199 -2.49 -12.26 -5.81
CA ASN A 199 -3.92 -12.53 -5.88
C ASN A 199 -4.60 -11.49 -6.79
N PRO A 200 -4.90 -11.83 -8.07
CA PRO A 200 -5.53 -10.90 -9.00
C PRO A 200 -6.94 -10.42 -8.60
N ASP A 201 -7.61 -11.11 -7.67
CA ASP A 201 -8.93 -10.74 -7.18
C ASP A 201 -8.88 -9.72 -6.03
N PHE A 202 -7.73 -9.55 -5.35
CA PHE A 202 -7.56 -8.56 -4.28
C PHE A 202 -7.17 -7.19 -4.86
N GLN A 203 -8.07 -6.22 -4.75
CA GLN A 203 -7.94 -4.90 -5.35
C GLN A 203 -7.38 -3.86 -4.37
N GLY A 204 -7.18 -4.20 -3.10
CA GLY A 204 -6.64 -3.30 -2.08
C GLY A 204 -7.57 -2.15 -1.71
N SER A 205 -8.88 -2.32 -1.83
CA SER A 205 -9.88 -1.34 -1.40
C SER A 205 -10.18 -1.44 0.10
N ASP A 206 -10.65 -0.34 0.68
CA ASP A 206 -10.91 -0.17 2.12
C ASP A 206 -11.89 -1.19 2.72
N GLY A 207 -12.65 -1.93 1.89
CA GLY A 207 -13.58 -2.98 2.31
C GLY A 207 -13.02 -4.40 2.25
N GLU A 208 -11.79 -4.57 1.76
CA GLU A 208 -11.05 -5.86 1.71
C GLU A 208 -10.01 -5.97 2.84
N LEU A 209 -9.88 -4.93 3.67
CA LEU A 209 -8.91 -4.81 4.77
C LEU A 209 -9.65 -4.72 6.11
N THR A 210 -9.02 -5.20 7.18
CA THR A 210 -9.58 -5.08 8.54
C THR A 210 -9.41 -3.65 9.10
N ASP A 211 -10.21 -3.30 10.12
CA ASP A 211 -10.08 -2.00 10.82
C ASP A 211 -8.68 -1.79 11.40
N ILE A 212 -8.02 -2.86 11.87
CA ILE A 212 -6.66 -2.85 12.41
C ILE A 212 -5.64 -2.53 11.30
N GLU A 213 -5.77 -3.17 10.15
CA GLU A 213 -4.91 -2.91 8.99
C GLU A 213 -5.11 -1.50 8.44
N MET A 214 -6.36 -1.04 8.36
CA MET A 214 -6.70 0.33 7.95
C MET A 214 -6.18 1.38 8.94
N TYR A 215 -6.20 1.10 10.25
CA TYR A 215 -5.56 1.93 11.27
C TYR A 215 -4.03 1.95 11.08
N ASN A 216 -3.40 0.79 10.91
CA ASN A 216 -1.95 0.66 10.72
C ASN A 216 -1.45 1.35 9.44
N ILE A 217 -2.17 1.20 8.32
CA ILE A 217 -1.90 1.91 7.06
C ILE A 217 -1.94 3.43 7.25
N GLN A 218 -2.95 3.95 7.97
CA GLN A 218 -3.07 5.38 8.26
C GLN A 218 -1.95 5.88 9.19
N LEU A 219 -1.59 5.10 10.22
CA LEU A 219 -0.52 5.45 11.14
C LEU A 219 0.84 5.48 10.43
N ILE A 220 1.20 4.44 9.67
CA ILE A 220 2.45 4.41 8.89
C ILE A 220 2.50 5.62 7.93
N SER A 221 1.40 5.90 7.23
CA SER A 221 1.32 7.02 6.28
C SER A 221 1.34 8.42 6.93
N LYS A 222 1.25 8.54 8.27
CA LYS A 222 1.46 9.80 9.01
C LYS A 222 2.95 10.14 9.19
N TYR A 223 3.82 9.13 9.17
CA TYR A 223 5.27 9.24 9.41
C TYR A 223 6.08 9.21 8.10
N GLU A 224 5.55 8.60 7.05
CA GLU A 224 6.11 8.63 5.69
C GLU A 224 5.97 10.03 5.04
N LYS A 225 6.95 10.91 5.29
CA LYS A 225 6.98 12.31 4.81
C LYS A 225 8.17 12.60 3.91
#